data_AF-A0A7S0L9L4-F1
#
_entry.id   AF-A0A7S0L9L4-F1
#
_cell.length_a   1.000
_cell.length_b   1.000
_cell.length_c   1.000
_cell.angle_alpha   90.00
_cell.angle_beta   90.00
_cell.angle_gamma   90.00
#
_symmetry.space_group_name_H-M   'P 1'
#
loop_
_entity.id
_entity.type
_entity.pdbx_description
1 polymer ?
#
loop_
_entity_poly.entity_id
_entity_poly.type
_entity_poly.pdbx_seq_one_letter_code
_entity_poly.pdbx_strand_id
1 'polypeptide(L)'
;MHALASAPLILLHAVAVLGLAPGKPSRRMLLATVSGYISQQSIGPAPGVPLASAMVNPSAVRGNGGAVSSWGESWSSTCAWSSNPPPLSSVASLPCWLEGRWRVQSNVQDVTFPLGRNFINDAVPGVRMASVLMLPNVGNTPAFDLTFSRDKNGAVQVDQSERVQALLEAFWPDARVVSVEQAAEAGRTRLWYDSPSRRGERKQQSVDLRECSDEGELVAGGRYFEQQVYQQDNIEQGVRGFYTVLNTFERDGERGVKWSQRVAAFLQPTDSRYMDAMGRPVAFYDYTFKMSPLGGQVSACDTTAS
;
A
#
# COMPACT_ATOMS: atom_id res chain seq x y z
N MET A 1 45.66 -12.54 -22.08
CA MET A 1 44.97 -11.25 -21.85
C MET A 1 44.59 -11.21 -20.38
N HIS A 2 45.30 -10.40 -19.59
CA HIS A 2 45.21 -10.39 -18.13
C HIS A 2 43.95 -9.65 -17.66
N ALA A 3 43.17 -10.29 -16.78
CA ALA A 3 42.11 -9.65 -16.02
C ALA A 3 42.70 -9.01 -14.76
N LEU A 4 42.55 -7.69 -14.63
CA LEU A 4 42.87 -6.95 -13.42
C LEU A 4 41.65 -6.97 -12.50
N ALA A 5 41.80 -7.58 -11.32
CA ALA A 5 40.81 -7.53 -10.25
C ALA A 5 40.92 -6.18 -9.52
N SER A 6 39.85 -5.40 -9.51
CA SER A 6 39.75 -4.18 -8.70
C SER A 6 39.50 -4.54 -7.24
N ALA A 7 40.42 -4.12 -6.36
CA ALA A 7 40.24 -4.15 -4.92
C ALA A 7 39.41 -2.93 -4.45
N PRO A 8 38.60 -3.06 -3.37
CA PRO A 8 37.83 -1.94 -2.84
C PRO A 8 38.72 -0.93 -2.12
N LEU A 9 38.51 0.35 -2.41
CA LEU A 9 39.19 1.49 -1.81
C LEU A 9 38.56 1.77 -0.42
N ILE A 10 39.32 1.60 0.66
CA ILE A 10 38.90 1.98 2.01
C ILE A 10 39.35 3.43 2.26
N LEU A 11 38.38 4.34 2.37
CA LEU A 11 38.64 5.76 2.63
C LEU A 11 38.65 6.03 4.15
N LEU A 12 39.83 6.13 4.75
CA LEU A 12 40.01 6.53 6.15
C LEU A 12 40.05 8.06 6.27
N HIS A 13 39.07 8.65 6.95
CA HIS A 13 39.14 10.07 7.35
C HIS A 13 39.89 10.19 8.68
N ALA A 14 41.04 10.88 8.67
CA ALA A 14 41.74 11.29 9.88
C ALA A 14 41.17 12.63 10.38
N VAL A 15 40.63 12.65 11.60
CA VAL A 15 40.21 13.89 12.27
C VAL A 15 41.36 14.37 13.14
N ALA A 16 41.94 15.52 12.79
CA ALA A 16 42.92 16.22 13.61
C ALA A 16 42.21 17.01 14.73
N VAL A 17 42.55 16.73 16.00
CA VAL A 17 42.07 17.49 17.15
C VAL A 17 43.11 18.55 17.51
N LEU A 18 42.76 19.82 17.30
CA LEU A 18 43.50 20.99 17.80
C LEU A 18 43.26 21.13 19.32
N GLY A 19 44.34 21.21 20.08
CA GLY A 19 44.32 21.36 21.54
C GLY A 19 44.38 22.81 21.99
N LEU A 20 43.74 23.11 23.14
CA LEU A 20 44.02 24.27 23.99
C LEU A 20 43.76 23.98 25.49
N ALA A 21 44.81 24.23 26.28
CA ALA A 21 44.94 24.62 27.70
C ALA A 21 44.57 23.67 28.89
N PRO A 22 45.28 23.77 30.05
CA PRO A 22 45.34 22.72 31.08
C PRO A 22 44.50 23.02 32.33
N GLY A 23 43.85 22.00 32.90
CA GLY A 23 43.21 22.13 34.21
C GLY A 23 42.41 20.92 34.68
N LYS A 24 43.04 20.13 35.56
CA LYS A 24 42.50 19.05 36.44
C LYS A 24 42.10 17.70 35.79
N PRO A 25 42.50 16.57 36.41
CA PRO A 25 42.22 15.23 35.86
C PRO A 25 40.80 14.80 36.21
N SER A 26 39.93 14.70 35.20
CA SER A 26 38.68 13.95 35.30
C SER A 26 38.86 12.63 34.54
N ARG A 27 38.68 11.50 35.23
CA ARG A 27 38.62 10.17 34.61
C ARG A 27 37.41 10.14 33.68
N ARG A 28 37.62 10.37 32.39
CA ARG A 28 36.64 10.06 31.34
C ARG A 28 37.10 8.81 30.59
N MET A 29 36.28 7.78 30.70
CA MET A 29 36.36 6.55 29.94
C MET A 29 36.02 6.90 28.48
N LEU A 30 36.99 6.77 27.58
CA LEU A 30 36.79 6.87 26.14
C LEU A 30 36.10 5.59 25.66
N LEU A 31 34.79 5.68 25.40
CA LEU A 31 34.08 4.66 24.63
C LEU A 31 34.32 4.98 23.14
N ALA A 32 35.15 4.17 22.48
CA ALA A 32 35.29 4.23 21.03
C ALA A 32 34.09 3.51 20.40
N THR A 33 33.09 4.26 19.96
CA THR A 33 32.02 3.73 19.11
C THR A 33 32.55 3.58 17.69
N VAL A 34 32.80 2.34 17.27
CA VAL A 34 33.03 2.01 15.86
C VAL A 34 31.67 1.97 15.18
N SER A 35 31.27 3.07 14.51
CA SER A 35 30.15 3.04 13.56
C SER A 35 30.63 2.38 12.27
N GLY A 36 30.38 1.07 12.16
CA GLY A 36 30.45 0.37 10.89
C GLY A 36 29.22 0.71 10.04
N TYR A 37 29.40 1.48 8.97
CA TYR A 37 28.41 1.54 7.89
C TYR A 37 28.48 0.22 7.11
N ILE A 38 27.55 -0.70 7.36
CA ILE A 38 27.33 -1.83 6.47
C ILE A 38 26.51 -1.29 5.29
N SER A 39 27.19 -0.93 4.21
CA SER A 39 26.53 -0.79 2.91
C SER A 39 26.16 -2.20 2.46
N GLN A 40 24.91 -2.61 2.69
CA GLN A 40 24.33 -3.73 1.95
C GLN A 40 24.16 -3.27 0.51
N GLN A 41 25.19 -3.51 -0.32
CA GLN A 41 24.96 -3.58 -1.75
C GLN A 41 24.06 -4.80 -1.97
N SER A 42 22.78 -4.57 -2.25
CA SER A 42 21.94 -5.64 -2.79
C SER A 42 22.58 -6.07 -4.10
N ILE A 43 23.08 -7.30 -4.14
CA ILE A 43 23.45 -7.94 -5.38
C ILE A 43 22.12 -8.08 -6.13
N GLY A 44 21.90 -7.21 -7.11
CA GLY A 44 20.74 -7.30 -7.98
C GLY A 44 20.66 -8.71 -8.58
N PRO A 45 19.44 -9.24 -8.81
CA PRO A 45 19.28 -10.56 -9.40
C PRO A 45 20.02 -10.65 -10.74
N ALA A 46 20.66 -11.79 -10.99
CA ALA A 46 21.34 -12.05 -12.25
C ALA A 46 20.34 -11.89 -13.42
N PRO A 47 20.74 -11.24 -14.53
CA PRO A 47 19.89 -11.10 -15.69
C PRO A 47 19.51 -12.49 -16.22
N GLY A 48 18.20 -12.77 -16.29
CA GLY A 48 17.66 -14.03 -16.83
C GLY A 48 17.09 -15.01 -15.81
N VAL A 49 17.17 -14.72 -14.51
CA VAL A 49 16.34 -15.43 -13.52
C VAL A 49 14.99 -14.71 -13.48
N PRO A 50 13.85 -15.36 -13.82
CA PRO A 50 12.56 -14.76 -13.55
C PRO A 50 12.52 -14.46 -12.04
N LEU A 51 12.37 -13.18 -11.70
CA LEU A 51 11.97 -12.80 -10.36
C LEU A 51 10.72 -13.64 -10.09
N ALA A 52 10.82 -14.58 -9.17
CA ALA A 52 9.61 -15.23 -8.66
C ALA A 52 8.72 -14.07 -8.24
N SER A 53 7.56 -13.91 -8.90
CA SER A 53 6.52 -12.99 -8.43
C SER A 53 6.45 -13.19 -6.92
N ALA A 54 6.70 -12.14 -6.16
CA ALA A 54 6.81 -12.24 -4.71
C ALA A 54 5.53 -12.92 -4.25
N MET A 55 5.63 -14.20 -3.85
CA MET A 55 4.46 -15.07 -3.79
C MET A 55 3.42 -14.38 -2.92
N VAL A 56 2.35 -13.99 -3.58
CA VAL A 56 1.15 -13.43 -3.02
C VAL A 56 0.71 -14.35 -1.89
N ASN A 57 0.92 -13.97 -0.62
CA ASN A 57 0.71 -14.89 0.50
C ASN A 57 -0.76 -14.86 0.95
N PRO A 58 -1.58 -15.89 0.66
CA PRO A 58 -3.01 -15.86 0.97
C PRO A 58 -3.28 -15.86 2.48
N SER A 59 -2.32 -16.34 3.28
CA SER A 59 -2.41 -16.29 4.74
C SER A 59 -2.28 -14.88 5.31
N ALA A 60 -1.73 -13.92 4.54
CA ALA A 60 -1.57 -12.55 4.99
C ALA A 60 -2.92 -11.82 5.19
N VAL A 61 -3.97 -12.20 4.46
CA VAL A 61 -5.32 -11.60 4.59
C VAL A 61 -6.03 -12.05 5.87
N ARG A 62 -5.82 -13.29 6.33
CA ARG A 62 -6.57 -13.87 7.48
C ARG A 62 -5.71 -14.23 8.70
N GLY A 63 -4.38 -14.19 8.60
CA GLY A 63 -3.46 -14.52 9.71
C GLY A 63 -3.24 -13.35 10.67
N ASN A 64 -2.33 -13.50 11.63
CA ASN A 64 -1.95 -12.41 12.56
C ASN A 64 -1.09 -11.31 11.90
N GLY A 65 -0.96 -11.32 10.57
CA GLY A 65 -0.25 -10.31 9.79
C GLY A 65 1.28 -10.30 9.94
N GLY A 66 1.87 -11.20 10.73
CA GLY A 66 3.32 -11.27 10.96
C GLY A 66 4.16 -11.59 9.72
N ALA A 67 3.54 -12.06 8.63
CA ALA A 67 4.20 -12.31 7.35
C ALA A 67 4.21 -11.09 6.40
N VAL A 68 3.45 -10.03 6.72
CA VAL A 68 3.46 -8.79 5.92
C VAL A 68 4.62 -7.93 6.37
N SER A 69 5.55 -7.66 5.45
CA SER A 69 6.69 -6.77 5.67
C SER A 69 6.84 -5.88 4.45
N SER A 70 7.24 -4.64 4.67
CA SER A 70 7.75 -3.77 3.61
C SER A 70 9.24 -3.95 3.39
N TRP A 71 9.97 -4.58 4.31
CA TRP A 71 11.42 -4.74 4.14
C TRP A 71 11.76 -5.93 3.27
N GLY A 72 12.74 -5.74 2.37
CA GLY A 72 13.18 -6.76 1.41
C GLY A 72 12.32 -6.82 0.14
N GLU A 73 11.20 -6.12 0.13
CA GLU A 73 10.31 -6.04 -1.03
C GLU A 73 10.82 -5.01 -2.05
N SER A 74 10.75 -5.35 -3.34
CA SER A 74 11.22 -4.48 -4.42
C SER A 74 10.51 -3.12 -4.40
N TRP A 75 9.20 -3.12 -4.18
CA TRP A 75 8.35 -1.94 -4.12
C TRP A 75 8.66 -1.03 -2.93
N SER A 76 9.26 -1.53 -1.86
CA SER A 76 9.54 -0.70 -0.68
C SER A 76 10.60 0.34 -0.97
N SER A 77 11.70 -0.08 -1.61
CA SER A 77 12.80 0.82 -1.98
C SER A 77 12.43 1.82 -3.07
N THR A 78 11.52 1.46 -3.98
CA THR A 78 11.14 2.27 -5.14
C THR A 78 9.90 3.14 -4.91
N CYS A 79 9.03 2.74 -3.97
CA CYS A 79 7.80 3.45 -3.63
C CYS A 79 7.95 4.26 -2.36
N ALA A 80 8.06 3.62 -1.19
CA ALA A 80 7.97 4.29 0.11
C ALA A 80 9.03 5.40 0.31
N TRP A 81 10.19 5.28 -0.33
CA TRP A 81 11.27 6.25 -0.26
C TRP A 81 11.26 7.29 -1.39
N SER A 82 10.44 7.10 -2.42
CA SER A 82 10.45 7.97 -3.60
C SER A 82 9.40 9.07 -3.52
N SER A 83 9.83 10.31 -3.79
CA SER A 83 8.88 11.40 -4.04
C SER A 83 8.15 11.23 -5.37
N ASN A 84 8.66 10.41 -6.28
CA ASN A 84 8.07 10.10 -7.59
C ASN A 84 8.37 8.63 -7.95
N PRO A 85 7.58 7.67 -7.44
CA PRO A 85 7.79 6.27 -7.78
C PRO A 85 7.66 6.06 -9.29
N PRO A 86 8.34 5.03 -9.85
CA PRO A 86 8.18 4.70 -11.26
C PRO A 86 6.72 4.36 -11.56
N PRO A 87 6.25 4.58 -12.80
CA PRO A 87 4.92 4.15 -13.22
C PRO A 87 4.73 2.64 -13.00
N LEU A 88 3.49 2.24 -12.75
CA LEU A 88 3.13 0.85 -12.56
C LEU A 88 3.46 0.03 -13.82
N SER A 89 4.21 -1.07 -13.66
CA SER A 89 4.63 -1.92 -14.78
C SER A 89 3.52 -2.78 -15.35
N SER A 90 2.55 -3.16 -14.51
CA SER A 90 1.44 -4.04 -14.84
C SER A 90 0.32 -3.89 -13.81
N VAL A 91 -0.92 -4.04 -14.26
CA VAL A 91 -2.13 -4.13 -13.43
C VAL A 91 -2.57 -5.59 -13.41
N ALA A 92 -3.00 -6.10 -12.25
CA ALA A 92 -3.45 -7.47 -12.12
C ALA A 92 -4.74 -7.69 -12.93
N SER A 93 -4.78 -8.77 -13.72
CA SER A 93 -6.01 -9.13 -14.43
C SER A 93 -6.92 -9.87 -13.46
N LEU A 94 -8.05 -9.25 -13.13
CA LEU A 94 -9.06 -9.86 -12.28
C LEU A 94 -9.73 -11.05 -12.99
N PRO A 95 -10.23 -12.04 -12.23
CA PRO A 95 -10.99 -13.14 -12.80
C PRO A 95 -12.24 -12.65 -13.50
N CYS A 96 -12.57 -13.28 -14.62
CA CYS A 96 -13.66 -12.78 -15.43
C CYS A 96 -15.06 -12.96 -14.83
N TRP A 97 -15.21 -13.73 -13.76
CA TRP A 97 -16.44 -13.80 -12.98
C TRP A 97 -16.67 -12.60 -12.06
N LEU A 98 -15.68 -11.69 -11.94
CA LEU A 98 -15.88 -10.37 -11.35
C LEU A 98 -16.46 -9.35 -12.34
N GLU A 99 -16.44 -9.63 -13.66
CA GLU A 99 -16.98 -8.73 -14.68
C GLU A 99 -18.45 -8.38 -14.41
N GLY A 100 -18.77 -7.08 -14.48
CA GLY A 100 -20.13 -6.56 -14.33
C GLY A 100 -20.23 -5.43 -13.30
N ARG A 101 -21.48 -5.07 -12.98
CA ARG A 101 -21.81 -4.02 -12.00
C ARG A 101 -22.33 -4.64 -10.72
N TRP A 102 -21.77 -4.22 -9.59
CA TRP A 102 -21.99 -4.82 -8.29
C TRP A 102 -22.41 -3.78 -7.26
N ARG A 103 -23.45 -4.10 -6.49
CA ARG A 103 -23.73 -3.46 -5.21
C ARG A 103 -22.84 -4.11 -4.17
N VAL A 104 -21.98 -3.33 -3.55
CA VAL A 104 -21.07 -3.74 -2.49
C VAL A 104 -21.66 -3.28 -1.16
N GLN A 105 -21.78 -4.20 -0.22
CA GLN A 105 -22.08 -3.89 1.19
C GLN A 105 -20.85 -4.21 2.03
N SER A 106 -20.35 -3.22 2.76
CA SER A 106 -19.16 -3.35 3.59
C SER A 106 -19.49 -3.65 5.05
N ASN A 107 -18.59 -4.35 5.73
CA ASN A 107 -18.65 -4.61 7.15
C ASN A 107 -17.23 -4.63 7.73
N VAL A 108 -16.98 -3.80 8.74
CA VAL A 108 -15.70 -3.80 9.46
C VAL A 108 -15.62 -5.04 10.35
N GLN A 109 -14.53 -5.78 10.25
CA GLN A 109 -14.29 -6.99 11.04
C GLN A 109 -13.43 -6.69 12.26
N ASP A 110 -12.27 -6.06 12.05
CA ASP A 110 -11.32 -5.78 13.12
C ASP A 110 -10.40 -4.60 12.77
N VAL A 111 -9.83 -3.99 13.82
CA VAL A 111 -8.75 -3.02 13.72
C VAL A 111 -7.69 -3.39 14.75
N THR A 112 -6.52 -3.80 14.28
CA THR A 112 -5.45 -4.30 15.16
C THR A 112 -4.18 -3.46 15.05
N PHE A 113 -3.43 -3.39 16.16
CA PHE A 113 -2.19 -2.63 16.27
C PHE A 113 -1.04 -3.57 16.68
N PRO A 114 -0.47 -4.33 15.72
CA PRO A 114 0.43 -5.45 16.02
C PRO A 114 1.72 -5.06 16.75
N LEU A 115 2.15 -3.79 16.64
CA LEU A 115 3.32 -3.26 17.37
C LEU A 115 2.95 -2.48 18.63
N GLY A 116 1.65 -2.40 18.94
CA GLY A 116 1.12 -1.60 20.05
C GLY A 116 0.69 -0.20 19.62
N ARG A 117 -0.23 0.37 20.41
CA ARG A 117 -0.84 1.70 20.15
C ARG A 117 0.16 2.84 20.19
N ASN A 118 1.33 2.64 20.78
CA ASN A 118 2.39 3.64 20.82
C ASN A 118 2.87 3.99 19.40
N PHE A 119 2.82 3.07 18.43
CA PHE A 119 3.19 3.34 17.03
C PHE A 119 2.13 4.11 16.25
N ILE A 120 0.96 4.41 16.85
CA ILE A 120 -0.14 5.08 16.18
C ILE A 120 -0.06 6.58 16.43
N ASN A 121 0.08 7.34 15.36
CA ASN A 121 0.10 8.79 15.35
C ASN A 121 -0.65 9.33 14.13
N ASP A 122 -0.75 10.66 14.04
CA ASP A 122 -1.47 11.37 12.98
C ASP A 122 -0.96 11.12 11.54
N ALA A 123 0.27 10.62 11.38
CA ALA A 123 0.86 10.29 10.09
C ALA A 123 0.56 8.84 9.65
N VAL A 124 0.06 7.98 10.54
CA VAL A 124 -0.30 6.60 10.20
C VAL A 124 -1.55 6.59 9.30
N PRO A 125 -1.50 5.94 8.12
CA PRO A 125 -2.68 5.76 7.27
C PRO A 125 -3.81 5.10 8.05
N GLY A 126 -5.01 5.66 7.93
CA GLY A 126 -6.24 5.22 8.60
C GLY A 126 -6.57 5.98 9.90
N VAL A 127 -5.66 6.82 10.42
CA VAL A 127 -5.93 7.67 11.60
C VAL A 127 -6.73 8.93 11.22
N ARG A 128 -6.45 9.51 10.06
CA ARG A 128 -7.16 10.69 9.54
C ARG A 128 -8.17 10.29 8.47
N MET A 129 -9.24 11.06 8.35
CA MET A 129 -10.20 10.88 7.24
C MET A 129 -9.49 11.04 5.89
N ALA A 130 -9.85 10.16 4.96
CA ALA A 130 -9.25 10.05 3.63
C ALA A 130 -7.74 9.82 3.62
N SER A 131 -7.11 9.32 4.70
CA SER A 131 -5.67 8.95 4.69
C SER A 131 -5.39 7.57 4.11
N VAL A 132 -6.43 6.78 3.85
CA VAL A 132 -6.42 5.56 3.03
C VAL A 132 -7.58 5.70 2.06
N LEU A 133 -7.31 6.03 0.79
CA LEU A 133 -8.39 6.28 -0.18
C LEU A 133 -9.21 5.01 -0.46
N MET A 134 -8.61 3.84 -0.24
CA MET A 134 -9.27 2.54 -0.37
C MET A 134 -10.20 2.19 0.81
N LEU A 135 -10.10 2.94 1.93
CA LEU A 135 -10.96 2.88 3.11
C LEU A 135 -10.98 4.25 3.82
N PRO A 136 -11.64 5.28 3.25
CA PRO A 136 -11.45 6.67 3.68
C PRO A 136 -11.89 6.99 5.11
N ASN A 137 -12.79 6.18 5.67
CA ASN A 137 -13.30 6.33 7.03
C ASN A 137 -13.38 4.97 7.72
N VAL A 138 -12.39 4.66 8.54
CA VAL A 138 -12.31 3.39 9.25
C VAL A 138 -13.47 3.27 10.26
N GLY A 139 -14.10 2.10 10.31
CA GLY A 139 -15.22 1.80 11.21
C GLY A 139 -16.61 2.12 10.64
N ASN A 140 -16.72 2.77 9.49
CA ASN A 140 -18.00 2.93 8.79
C ASN A 140 -18.35 1.65 7.99
N THR A 141 -19.64 1.40 7.76
CA THR A 141 -20.16 0.23 7.01
C THR A 141 -21.08 0.66 5.86
N PRO A 142 -20.59 1.42 4.87
CA PRO A 142 -21.42 1.89 3.78
C PRO A 142 -21.75 0.80 2.75
N ALA A 143 -22.67 1.16 1.85
CA ALA A 143 -22.91 0.44 0.60
C ALA A 143 -22.61 1.35 -0.59
N PHE A 144 -22.05 0.79 -1.65
CA PHE A 144 -21.64 1.51 -2.86
C PHE A 144 -21.69 0.60 -4.07
N ASP A 145 -21.58 1.18 -5.26
CA ASP A 145 -21.58 0.44 -6.52
C ASP A 145 -20.16 0.41 -7.10
N LEU A 146 -19.76 -0.72 -7.68
CA LEU A 146 -18.51 -0.87 -8.42
C LEU A 146 -18.78 -1.50 -9.78
N THR A 147 -17.98 -1.10 -10.77
CA THR A 147 -17.99 -1.68 -12.11
C THR A 147 -16.64 -2.32 -12.41
N PHE A 148 -16.66 -3.59 -12.82
CA PHE A 148 -15.52 -4.29 -13.39
C PHE A 148 -15.79 -4.53 -14.87
N SER A 149 -14.86 -4.15 -15.73
CA SER A 149 -15.00 -4.23 -17.17
C SER A 149 -13.78 -4.86 -17.80
N ARG A 150 -13.97 -5.46 -18.98
CA ARG A 150 -12.83 -5.92 -19.79
C ARG A 150 -12.18 -4.75 -20.50
N ASP A 151 -10.87 -4.71 -20.40
CA ASP A 151 -10.07 -3.87 -21.27
C ASP A 151 -10.06 -4.42 -22.72
N LYS A 152 -9.35 -3.71 -23.61
CA LYS A 152 -9.21 -4.11 -25.02
C LYS A 152 -8.45 -5.44 -25.19
N ASN A 153 -7.72 -5.88 -24.18
CA ASN A 153 -6.95 -7.13 -24.16
C ASN A 153 -7.74 -8.28 -23.50
N GLY A 154 -8.97 -8.02 -23.06
CA GLY A 154 -9.84 -9.00 -22.42
C GLY A 154 -9.58 -9.20 -20.92
N ALA A 155 -8.63 -8.46 -20.34
CA ALA A 155 -8.35 -8.47 -18.91
C ALA A 155 -9.46 -7.74 -18.15
N VAL A 156 -10.00 -8.35 -17.10
CA VAL A 156 -10.99 -7.67 -16.25
C VAL A 156 -10.27 -6.77 -15.29
N GLN A 157 -10.69 -5.51 -15.24
CA GLN A 157 -10.13 -4.48 -14.37
C GLN A 157 -11.27 -3.68 -13.74
N VAL A 158 -10.97 -3.06 -12.60
CA VAL A 158 -11.86 -2.08 -11.98
C VAL A 158 -11.56 -0.70 -12.57
N ASP A 159 -12.60 0.10 -12.85
CA ASP A 159 -12.38 1.51 -13.16
C ASP A 159 -11.91 2.21 -11.88
N GLN A 160 -10.62 2.55 -11.84
CA GLN A 160 -10.02 3.14 -10.64
C GLN A 160 -10.62 4.50 -10.30
N SER A 161 -11.06 5.29 -11.29
CA SER A 161 -11.67 6.60 -11.05
C SER A 161 -13.04 6.45 -10.40
N GLU A 162 -13.86 5.55 -10.96
CA GLU A 162 -15.17 5.21 -10.39
C GLU A 162 -15.01 4.63 -8.98
N ARG A 163 -14.04 3.72 -8.79
CA ARG A 163 -13.77 3.06 -7.50
C ARG A 163 -13.41 4.06 -6.41
N VAL A 164 -12.44 4.94 -6.64
CA VAL A 164 -12.00 5.88 -5.60
C VAL A 164 -13.08 6.91 -5.28
N GLN A 165 -13.85 7.34 -6.27
CA GLN A 165 -14.98 8.23 -6.04
C GLN A 165 -16.06 7.54 -5.19
N ALA A 166 -16.50 6.35 -5.62
CA ALA A 166 -17.53 5.59 -4.93
C ALA A 166 -17.12 5.29 -3.47
N LEU A 167 -15.87 4.91 -3.24
CA LEU A 167 -15.35 4.67 -1.89
C LEU A 167 -15.35 5.93 -1.03
N LEU A 168 -14.85 7.07 -1.54
CA LEU A 168 -14.83 8.31 -0.76
C LEU A 168 -16.23 8.74 -0.33
N GLU A 169 -17.16 8.86 -1.28
CA GLU A 169 -18.50 9.37 -1.00
C GLU A 169 -19.32 8.39 -0.15
N ALA A 170 -19.08 7.09 -0.28
CA ALA A 170 -19.76 6.09 0.54
C ALA A 170 -19.24 6.07 1.99
N PHE A 171 -17.91 6.06 2.18
CA PHE A 171 -17.32 6.01 3.52
C PHE A 171 -17.36 7.35 4.25
N TRP A 172 -17.42 8.46 3.51
CA TRP A 172 -17.54 9.81 4.06
C TRP A 172 -18.65 10.61 3.36
N PRO A 173 -19.93 10.41 3.76
CA PRO A 173 -21.08 11.03 3.09
C PRO A 173 -21.09 12.56 3.04
N ASP A 174 -20.37 13.24 3.95
CA ASP A 174 -20.25 14.70 3.94
C ASP A 174 -19.19 15.21 2.95
N ALA A 175 -18.29 14.32 2.51
CA ALA A 175 -17.35 14.59 1.44
C ALA A 175 -18.05 14.46 0.09
N ARG A 176 -17.64 15.28 -0.87
CA ARG A 176 -18.14 15.25 -2.24
C ARG A 176 -16.98 15.32 -3.20
N VAL A 177 -16.90 14.36 -4.12
CA VAL A 177 -15.88 14.37 -5.15
C VAL A 177 -16.21 15.44 -6.19
N VAL A 178 -15.22 16.28 -6.47
CA VAL A 178 -15.30 17.36 -7.46
C VAL A 178 -14.78 16.85 -8.80
N SER A 179 -13.65 16.15 -8.78
CA SER A 179 -13.06 15.54 -9.97
C SER A 179 -12.16 14.37 -9.61
N VAL A 180 -12.04 13.43 -10.54
CA VAL A 180 -11.05 12.36 -10.52
C VAL A 180 -10.29 12.39 -11.84
N GLU A 181 -8.97 12.42 -11.77
CA GLU A 181 -8.08 12.37 -12.93
C GLU A 181 -7.19 11.14 -12.83
N GLN A 182 -7.28 10.23 -13.80
CA GLN A 182 -6.22 9.26 -14.02
C GLN A 182 -5.12 9.93 -14.82
N ALA A 183 -3.90 9.90 -14.29
CA ALA A 183 -2.76 10.42 -15.03
C ALA A 183 -2.46 9.50 -16.24
N ALA A 184 -1.76 10.02 -17.24
CA ALA A 184 -1.24 9.19 -18.33
C ALA A 184 -0.24 8.12 -17.83
N GLU A 185 0.34 8.35 -16.64
CA GLU A 185 1.17 7.39 -15.91
C GLU A 185 0.28 6.31 -15.28
N ALA A 186 0.50 5.05 -15.68
CA ALA A 186 -0.24 3.91 -15.13
C ALA A 186 -0.14 3.84 -13.60
N GLY A 187 -1.27 3.56 -12.95
CA GLY A 187 -1.37 3.42 -11.50
C GLY A 187 -1.49 4.74 -10.73
N ARG A 188 -1.56 5.90 -11.40
CA ARG A 188 -1.70 7.20 -10.72
C ARG A 188 -3.10 7.80 -10.87
N THR A 189 -3.69 8.15 -9.74
CA THR A 189 -5.03 8.77 -9.66
C THR A 189 -4.97 10.00 -8.78
N ARG A 190 -5.44 11.14 -9.29
CA ARG A 190 -5.67 12.34 -8.48
C ARG A 190 -7.15 12.55 -8.25
N LEU A 191 -7.48 12.88 -7.01
CA LEU A 191 -8.84 13.11 -6.56
C LEU A 191 -8.92 14.50 -5.95
N TRP A 192 -9.90 15.29 -6.35
CA TRP A 192 -10.28 16.52 -5.66
C TRP A 192 -11.65 16.34 -5.05
N TYR A 193 -11.80 16.75 -3.79
CA TYR A 193 -13.06 16.64 -3.08
C TYR A 193 -13.25 17.80 -2.11
N ASP A 194 -14.51 18.15 -1.89
CA ASP A 194 -14.90 19.07 -0.84
C ASP A 194 -15.27 18.28 0.41
N SER A 195 -14.75 18.66 1.56
CA SER A 195 -15.10 18.04 2.86
C SER A 195 -15.39 19.10 3.92
N PRO A 196 -16.20 18.78 4.95
CA PRO A 196 -16.38 19.67 6.09
C PRO A 196 -15.09 19.77 6.90
N SER A 197 -14.73 20.98 7.31
CA SER A 197 -13.70 21.21 8.32
C SER A 197 -14.30 21.14 9.72
N ARG A 198 -13.43 21.06 10.76
CA ARG A 198 -13.86 21.14 12.17
C ARG A 198 -14.66 22.41 12.51
N ARG A 199 -14.57 23.47 11.70
CA ARG A 199 -15.28 24.74 11.88
C ARG A 199 -16.58 24.82 11.08
N GLY A 200 -16.98 23.76 10.38
CA GLY A 200 -18.18 23.72 9.54
C GLY A 200 -18.01 24.33 8.14
N GLU A 201 -16.89 25.01 7.88
CA GLU A 201 -16.54 25.47 6.53
C GLU A 201 -16.21 24.27 5.62
N ARG A 202 -16.67 24.30 4.37
CA ARG A 202 -16.22 23.33 3.36
C ARG A 202 -14.83 23.71 2.88
N LYS A 203 -13.95 22.73 2.78
CA LYS A 203 -12.60 22.88 2.23
C LYS A 203 -12.41 21.93 1.08
N GLN A 204 -11.93 22.46 -0.03
CA GLN A 204 -11.41 21.64 -1.11
C GLN A 204 -10.09 21.02 -0.66
N GLN A 205 -9.96 19.72 -0.90
CA GLN A 205 -8.80 18.91 -0.62
C GLN A 205 -8.47 18.07 -1.85
N SER A 206 -7.24 17.58 -1.92
CA SER A 206 -6.75 16.74 -2.99
C SER A 206 -5.88 15.61 -2.48
N VAL A 207 -5.97 14.48 -3.17
CA VAL A 207 -5.21 13.27 -2.93
C VAL A 207 -4.51 12.88 -4.23
N ASP A 208 -3.20 12.67 -4.19
CA ASP A 208 -2.43 12.02 -5.26
C ASP A 208 -2.14 10.58 -4.81
N LEU A 209 -2.88 9.62 -5.37
CA LEU A 209 -2.75 8.20 -5.10
C LEU A 209 -1.88 7.56 -6.19
N ARG A 210 -0.88 6.79 -5.78
CA ARG A 210 0.02 6.06 -6.66
C ARG A 210 0.07 4.60 -6.27
N GLU A 211 -0.34 3.74 -7.19
CA GLU A 211 -0.17 2.31 -7.12
C GLU A 211 1.23 1.94 -7.58
N CYS A 212 1.98 1.34 -6.68
CA CYS A 212 3.38 0.99 -6.87
C CYS A 212 3.59 -0.48 -7.21
N SER A 213 2.60 -1.32 -6.91
CA SER A 213 2.58 -2.74 -7.23
C SER A 213 1.13 -3.17 -7.26
N ASP A 214 0.79 -3.99 -8.25
CA ASP A 214 -0.49 -4.66 -8.36
C ASP A 214 -0.25 -6.07 -8.89
N GLU A 215 -0.44 -7.05 -8.01
CA GLU A 215 -0.19 -8.45 -8.27
C GLU A 215 -1.41 -9.27 -7.85
N GLY A 216 -1.80 -10.25 -8.66
CA GLY A 216 -2.90 -11.12 -8.29
C GLY A 216 -2.82 -12.47 -8.97
N GLU A 217 -3.43 -13.45 -8.32
CA GLU A 217 -3.43 -14.83 -8.76
C GLU A 217 -4.69 -15.58 -8.34
N LEU A 218 -5.10 -16.54 -9.17
CA LEU A 218 -6.13 -17.50 -8.81
C LEU A 218 -5.48 -18.60 -7.97
N VAL A 219 -5.96 -18.75 -6.73
CA VAL A 219 -5.46 -19.76 -5.79
C VAL A 219 -6.41 -20.96 -5.72
N ALA A 220 -5.94 -22.04 -5.09
CA ALA A 220 -6.73 -23.26 -4.92
C ALA A 220 -8.11 -22.97 -4.27
N GLY A 221 -9.13 -23.66 -4.80
CA GLY A 221 -10.53 -23.49 -4.37
C GLY A 221 -11.28 -22.37 -5.09
N GLY A 222 -10.77 -21.86 -6.21
CA GLY A 222 -11.46 -20.85 -7.03
C GLY A 222 -11.50 -19.45 -6.40
N ARG A 223 -10.66 -19.21 -5.39
CA ARG A 223 -10.47 -17.89 -4.79
C ARG A 223 -9.44 -17.12 -5.58
N TYR A 224 -9.60 -15.82 -5.69
CA TYR A 224 -8.61 -14.94 -6.28
C TYR A 224 -8.04 -14.03 -5.22
N PHE A 225 -6.71 -13.89 -5.20
CA PHE A 225 -6.02 -12.97 -4.31
C PHE A 225 -5.44 -11.84 -5.13
N GLU A 226 -5.48 -10.63 -4.58
CA GLU A 226 -4.82 -9.45 -5.14
C GLU A 226 -4.08 -8.69 -4.02
N GLN A 227 -2.87 -8.24 -4.30
CA GLN A 227 -2.07 -7.35 -3.47
C GLN A 227 -1.81 -6.05 -4.23
N GLN A 228 -2.25 -4.94 -3.65
CA GLN A 228 -2.02 -3.61 -4.17
C GLN A 228 -1.19 -2.81 -3.16
N VAL A 229 -0.16 -2.12 -3.62
CA VAL A 229 0.71 -1.29 -2.78
C VAL A 229 0.54 0.16 -3.18
N TYR A 230 0.19 1.01 -2.21
CA TYR A 230 -0.10 2.40 -2.46
C TYR A 230 0.82 3.34 -1.68
N GLN A 231 1.25 4.38 -2.38
CA GLN A 231 1.66 5.65 -1.77
C GLN A 231 0.54 6.66 -1.99
N GLN A 232 0.20 7.42 -0.95
CA GLN A 232 -0.84 8.42 -1.00
C GLN A 232 -0.33 9.75 -0.44
N ASP A 233 -0.45 10.82 -1.21
CA ASP A 233 -0.15 12.17 -0.76
C ASP A 233 -1.45 12.96 -0.55
N ASN A 234 -1.76 13.32 0.70
CA ASN A 234 -2.85 14.24 1.06
C ASN A 234 -2.29 15.66 1.05
N ILE A 235 -2.44 16.36 -0.06
CA ILE A 235 -1.63 17.53 -0.41
C ILE A 235 -1.83 18.66 0.62
N GLU A 236 -3.07 19.05 0.89
CA GLU A 236 -3.37 20.16 1.81
C GLU A 236 -3.22 19.76 3.28
N GLN A 237 -3.19 18.45 3.58
CA GLN A 237 -2.92 17.96 4.93
C GLN A 237 -1.41 17.82 5.21
N GLY A 238 -0.57 17.87 4.16
CA GLY A 238 0.87 17.65 4.27
C GLY A 238 1.23 16.26 4.78
N VAL A 239 0.38 15.26 4.52
CA VAL A 239 0.57 13.89 5.00
C VAL A 239 0.82 12.97 3.81
N ARG A 240 1.85 12.14 3.95
CA ARG A 240 2.11 11.01 3.05
C ARG A 240 1.83 9.71 3.78
N GLY A 241 1.00 8.88 3.18
CA GLY A 241 0.70 7.52 3.63
C GLY A 241 1.35 6.47 2.74
N PHE A 242 1.65 5.32 3.32
CA PHE A 242 2.07 4.14 2.60
C PHE A 242 1.37 2.93 3.20
N TYR A 243 0.66 2.18 2.36
CA TYR A 243 -0.14 1.05 2.81
C TYR A 243 -0.27 -0.01 1.73
N THR A 244 -0.46 -1.25 2.16
CA THR A 244 -0.75 -2.39 1.30
C THR A 244 -2.21 -2.78 1.49
N VAL A 245 -2.91 -3.00 0.39
CA VAL A 245 -4.27 -3.54 0.36
C VAL A 245 -4.19 -4.97 -0.13
N LEU A 246 -4.69 -5.90 0.68
CA LEU A 246 -4.74 -7.31 0.36
C LEU A 246 -6.21 -7.71 0.19
N ASN A 247 -6.59 -8.11 -1.01
CA ASN A 247 -7.94 -8.54 -1.34
C ASN A 247 -7.99 -10.06 -1.55
N THR A 248 -9.10 -10.66 -1.13
CA THR A 248 -9.47 -12.02 -1.54
C THR A 248 -10.90 -12.01 -2.02
N PHE A 249 -11.13 -12.50 -3.23
CA PHE A 249 -12.44 -12.64 -3.83
C PHE A 249 -12.80 -14.13 -3.93
N GLU A 250 -14.03 -14.46 -3.59
CA GLU A 250 -14.56 -15.82 -3.61
C GLU A 250 -15.99 -15.78 -4.14
N ARG A 251 -16.36 -16.70 -5.03
CA ARG A 251 -17.75 -16.82 -5.48
C ARG A 251 -18.67 -17.18 -4.31
N ASP A 252 -19.82 -16.52 -4.21
CA ASP A 252 -20.84 -16.76 -3.20
C ASP A 252 -22.16 -17.15 -3.88
N GLY A 253 -22.36 -18.46 -4.06
CA GLY A 253 -23.47 -19.00 -4.84
C GLY A 253 -23.28 -18.78 -6.34
N GLU A 254 -24.39 -18.76 -7.09
CA GLU A 254 -24.35 -18.65 -8.55
C GLU A 254 -23.95 -17.26 -9.06
N ARG A 255 -24.25 -16.21 -8.29
CA ARG A 255 -24.14 -14.81 -8.76
C ARG A 255 -23.52 -13.84 -7.77
N GLY A 256 -23.23 -14.26 -6.54
CA GLY A 256 -22.64 -13.39 -5.52
C GLY A 256 -21.12 -13.50 -5.49
N VAL A 257 -20.47 -12.51 -4.88
CA VAL A 257 -19.05 -12.57 -4.53
C VAL A 257 -18.85 -12.13 -3.09
N LYS A 258 -18.10 -12.93 -2.34
CA LYS A 258 -17.51 -12.55 -1.06
C LYS A 258 -16.16 -11.92 -1.33
N TRP A 259 -15.94 -10.76 -0.75
CA TRP A 259 -14.68 -10.05 -0.81
C TRP A 259 -14.17 -9.79 0.61
N SER A 260 -12.95 -10.22 0.91
CA SER A 260 -12.25 -9.88 2.15
C SER A 260 -11.12 -8.92 1.82
N GLN A 261 -10.97 -7.85 2.59
CA GLN A 261 -9.89 -6.89 2.44
C GLN A 261 -9.16 -6.71 3.77
N ARG A 262 -7.84 -6.67 3.70
CA ARG A 262 -6.98 -6.20 4.77
C ARG A 262 -6.16 -5.03 4.28
N VAL A 263 -6.18 -3.92 5.00
CA VAL A 263 -5.25 -2.81 4.78
C VAL A 263 -4.17 -2.85 5.84
N ALA A 264 -2.91 -2.99 5.42
CA ALA A 264 -1.73 -2.93 6.24
C ALA A 264 -1.10 -1.53 6.12
N ALA A 265 -1.11 -0.76 7.21
CA ALA A 265 -0.53 0.57 7.24
C ALA A 265 0.90 0.54 7.81
N PHE A 266 1.82 1.28 7.18
CA PHE A 266 3.21 1.35 7.59
C PHE A 266 3.61 2.78 7.97
N LEU A 267 4.68 2.90 8.76
CA LEU A 267 5.31 4.18 8.99
C LEU A 267 6.10 4.64 7.76
N GLN A 268 6.15 5.94 7.58
CA GLN A 268 7.03 6.58 6.60
C GLN A 268 8.47 6.63 7.13
N PRO A 269 9.48 6.65 6.26
CA PRO A 269 10.88 6.87 6.65
C PRO A 269 11.16 8.13 7.46
N THR A 270 10.29 9.14 7.36
CA THR A 270 10.37 10.39 8.12
C THR A 270 9.86 10.28 9.56
N ASP A 271 9.21 9.17 9.93
CA ASP A 271 8.76 8.92 11.29
C ASP A 271 9.91 8.47 12.19
N SER A 272 10.02 9.08 13.38
CA SER A 272 11.05 8.74 14.38
C SER A 272 11.08 7.25 14.79
N ARG A 273 9.96 6.53 14.64
CA ARG A 273 9.82 5.12 15.00
C ARG A 273 9.81 4.18 13.80
N TYR A 274 10.09 4.71 12.61
CA TYR A 274 10.15 3.91 11.38
C TYR A 274 11.12 2.72 11.52
N MET A 275 12.32 3.00 12.04
CA MET A 275 13.33 1.96 12.26
C MET A 275 12.91 0.97 13.35
N ASP A 276 12.19 1.42 14.38
CA ASP A 276 11.66 0.53 15.43
C ASP A 276 10.60 -0.43 14.88
N ALA A 277 9.84 0.00 13.87
CA ALA A 277 8.83 -0.84 13.22
C ALA A 277 9.46 -1.91 12.31
N MET A 278 10.72 -1.74 11.89
CA MET A 278 11.47 -2.70 11.07
C MET A 278 10.70 -3.15 9.83
N GLY A 279 10.00 -2.21 9.17
CA GLY A 279 9.19 -2.49 7.99
C GLY A 279 7.88 -3.25 8.23
N ARG A 280 7.55 -3.58 9.48
CA ARG A 280 6.30 -4.24 9.85
C ARG A 280 5.15 -3.23 9.85
N PRO A 281 3.92 -3.68 9.51
CA PRO A 281 2.75 -2.83 9.61
C PRO A 281 2.49 -2.44 11.07
N VAL A 282 2.05 -1.20 11.27
CA VAL A 282 1.70 -0.66 12.59
C VAL A 282 0.20 -0.75 12.88
N ALA A 283 -0.62 -0.85 11.83
CA ALA A 283 -2.05 -1.09 11.94
C ALA A 283 -2.54 -2.02 10.83
N PHE A 284 -3.54 -2.83 11.17
CA PHE A 284 -4.37 -3.55 10.20
C PHE A 284 -5.82 -3.09 10.30
N TYR A 285 -6.47 -2.97 9.15
CA TYR A 285 -7.89 -2.69 9.02
C TYR A 285 -8.54 -3.80 8.21
N ASP A 286 -9.37 -4.61 8.85
CA ASP A 286 -9.96 -5.80 8.26
C ASP A 286 -11.43 -5.58 7.94
N TYR A 287 -11.80 -5.87 6.69
CA TYR A 287 -13.14 -5.68 6.17
C TYR A 287 -13.61 -6.92 5.43
N THR A 288 -14.91 -7.15 5.51
CA THR A 288 -15.61 -8.05 4.60
C THR A 288 -16.60 -7.25 3.79
N PHE A 289 -16.79 -7.68 2.55
CA PHE A 289 -17.73 -7.12 1.62
C PHE A 289 -18.55 -8.23 1.00
N LYS A 290 -19.83 -7.93 0.80
CA LYS A 290 -20.72 -8.76 -0.01
C LYS A 290 -21.06 -8.01 -1.27
N MET A 291 -20.79 -8.65 -2.41
CA MET A 291 -21.10 -8.10 -3.73
C MET A 291 -22.31 -8.83 -4.30
N SER A 292 -23.33 -8.05 -4.65
CA SER A 292 -24.54 -8.53 -5.32
C SER A 292 -24.69 -7.85 -6.68
N PRO A 293 -25.03 -8.56 -7.76
CA PRO A 293 -25.12 -7.96 -9.08
C PRO A 293 -26.28 -6.96 -9.15
N LEU A 294 -26.07 -5.83 -9.83
CA LEU A 294 -27.08 -4.75 -10.01
C LEU A 294 -28.00 -4.92 -11.22
N GLY A 295 -27.82 -6.01 -11.98
CA GLY A 295 -28.51 -6.25 -13.25
C GLY A 295 -27.51 -6.52 -14.37
N GLY A 296 -27.89 -7.39 -15.31
CA GLY A 296 -27.00 -7.94 -16.35
C GLY A 296 -26.61 -9.41 -16.08
N GLN A 297 -26.20 -10.12 -17.13
CA GLN A 297 -25.60 -11.44 -16.97
C GLN A 297 -24.23 -11.26 -16.33
N VAL A 298 -24.00 -11.86 -15.15
CA VAL A 298 -22.63 -12.12 -14.70
C VAL A 298 -22.02 -13.03 -15.74
N SER A 299 -20.85 -12.65 -16.27
CA SER A 299 -20.20 -13.41 -17.33
C SER A 299 -20.03 -14.86 -16.87
N ALA A 300 -20.66 -15.79 -17.58
CA ALA A 300 -20.54 -17.21 -17.33
C ALA A 300 -19.16 -17.66 -17.81
N CYS A 301 -18.13 -17.29 -17.05
CA CYS A 301 -16.82 -17.85 -17.26
C CYS A 301 -16.84 -19.27 -16.73
N ASP A 302 -16.86 -20.22 -17.67
CA ASP A 302 -16.58 -21.62 -17.39
C ASP A 302 -15.22 -21.72 -16.69
N THR A 303 -15.23 -22.41 -15.55
CA THR A 303 -14.07 -22.64 -14.68
C THR A 303 -13.15 -23.73 -15.21
N THR A 304 -13.32 -24.16 -16.47
CA THR A 304 -12.52 -25.19 -17.12
C THR A 304 -11.23 -24.60 -17.68
N ALA A 305 -10.40 -24.03 -16.80
CA ALA A 305 -8.97 -23.92 -17.05
C ALA A 305 -8.27 -24.96 -16.15
N SER A 306 -8.02 -26.10 -16.80
CA SER A 306 -7.17 -27.24 -16.43
C SER A 306 -5.85 -26.87 -15.78
#